data_AF-A0A2B7ZK30-F1
#
_entry.id   AF-A0A2B7ZK30-F1
#
_cell.length_a   1.000
_cell.length_b   1.000
_cell.length_c   1.000
_cell.angle_alpha   90.00
_cell.angle_beta   90.00
_cell.angle_gamma   90.00
#
_symmetry.space_group_name_H-M   'P 1'
#
loop_
_entity.id
_entity.type
_entity.pdbx_description
1 polymer ?
#
loop_
_entity_poly.entity_id
_entity_poly.type
_entity_poly.pdbx_seq_one_letter_code
_entity_poly.pdbx_strand_id
1 'polypeptide(L)'
;MDDEWVDVTSTDGPAPSACQDRLPVRLKGGRLDPKVLYQRMAKRAADVLNSRPTAPIFHVNMDNSTIKINTAFEYALPPEHRQEFRCNTCAQFMNRYGDLCIVDDSKGKLVPLFWSEDKSLPVVFRAPISAVCKLFEGGTVGREFRITSDRRRYLGFKKKGDFGHMAFDIPSNRGVIAPAVARTMPPTNEQREMLQRILEDYNLETVRKTASMLQENRLPYADAHKGAIGWLLEVQKSRGVLLYSPTVSDTKRHNIQTHVAASAFIGCLNQLRSGALSKLLEGVKEGQDFKELDRQWRVLCDPKIYLRPQKPPKAGNITVAEKLFEELGLTKGDMARKYLARSDIPKEVYMFRDTQLNVKAPKQETKEKGGIFANVVPRSVPKFNPKAHGNSAEMDPPKSISFSNFVHTILPTAKEVEVQLEEKEYLYFLISGYPGSKPLMQWHTKDNLVSPFTFTTPVSTSKYNLYTGWNQVSAVFPFPHLWDAMPAAKTFPLLTSDASEFKHYHRKHGFRYLVCLEGIEEKTKKAGLCLFPSMLKSEFHPVRATIEAYSGAGEIESPRENYLGGISVSRSSSKHTKRLYRVTDEYGDKKLYETVVFE
;
A
#
# COMPACT_ATOMS: atom_id res chain seq x y z
N MET A 1 -0.11 68.73 -8.29
CA MET A 1 0.39 69.43 -9.48
C MET A 1 -0.62 70.49 -9.90
N ASP A 2 -0.91 71.60 -9.20
CA ASP A 2 -0.52 72.17 -7.88
C ASP A 2 -1.44 73.41 -7.61
N ASP A 3 -1.68 73.94 -6.39
CA ASP A 3 -1.32 73.47 -5.04
C ASP A 3 -2.20 74.04 -3.88
N GLU A 4 -1.98 73.51 -2.67
CA GLU A 4 -2.07 74.12 -1.32
C GLU A 4 -3.35 74.83 -0.77
N TRP A 5 -3.38 74.94 0.57
CA TRP A 5 -4.47 75.45 1.42
C TRP A 5 -4.26 76.92 1.80
N VAL A 6 -5.36 77.66 2.04
CA VAL A 6 -5.39 78.77 3.02
C VAL A 6 -6.70 78.75 3.81
N ASP A 7 -6.59 78.88 5.14
CA ASP A 7 -7.68 78.91 6.10
C ASP A 7 -8.56 80.17 6.04
N VAL A 8 -9.83 80.03 6.42
CA VAL A 8 -10.65 81.13 6.95
C VAL A 8 -11.38 80.67 8.22
N THR A 9 -10.81 81.00 9.37
CA THR A 9 -11.47 81.11 10.69
C THR A 9 -11.58 82.60 11.03
N SER A 10 -12.52 83.11 11.84
CA SER A 10 -13.78 82.59 12.40
C SER A 10 -14.60 83.82 12.81
N THR A 11 -15.94 83.72 12.85
CA THR A 11 -16.76 84.70 13.60
C THR A 11 -17.75 83.98 14.51
N ASP A 12 -17.56 84.16 15.81
CA ASP A 12 -18.41 83.60 16.86
C ASP A 12 -19.80 84.26 16.92
N GLY A 13 -20.82 83.48 17.23
CA GLY A 13 -22.18 83.96 17.46
C GLY A 13 -23.17 82.80 17.68
N PRO A 14 -23.74 82.62 18.89
CA PRO A 14 -24.48 81.39 19.20
C PRO A 14 -25.94 81.42 18.71
N ALA A 15 -26.41 80.28 18.21
CA ALA A 15 -27.84 80.02 17.96
C ALA A 15 -28.29 78.73 18.68
N PRO A 16 -29.55 78.62 19.13
CA PRO A 16 -29.89 77.73 20.25
C PRO A 16 -30.12 76.27 19.84
N SER A 17 -29.87 75.35 20.78
CA SER A 17 -30.12 73.93 20.61
C SER A 17 -31.61 73.61 20.47
N ALA A 18 -32.04 73.24 19.25
CA ALA A 18 -33.33 72.60 19.04
C ALA A 18 -33.27 71.11 19.44
N CYS A 19 -34.36 70.66 20.07
CA CYS A 19 -34.59 69.35 20.69
C CYS A 19 -33.92 68.14 20.01
N GLN A 20 -33.28 67.28 20.83
CA GLN A 20 -32.89 65.94 20.39
C GLN A 20 -34.13 65.06 20.20
N ASP A 21 -34.54 64.86 18.95
CA ASP A 21 -35.42 63.74 18.62
C ASP A 21 -34.72 62.43 19.00
N ARG A 22 -35.31 61.72 19.96
CA ARG A 22 -34.79 60.44 20.45
C ARG A 22 -34.92 59.40 19.34
N LEU A 23 -33.82 59.19 18.61
CA LEU A 23 -33.63 58.00 17.79
C LEU A 23 -34.02 56.75 18.59
N PRO A 24 -34.83 55.84 18.04
CA PRO A 24 -35.30 54.68 18.78
C PRO A 24 -34.12 53.85 19.26
N VAL A 25 -34.12 53.56 20.56
CA VAL A 25 -33.08 52.76 21.22
C VAL A 25 -32.91 51.46 20.45
N ARG A 26 -31.71 51.24 19.88
CA ARG A 26 -31.33 49.93 19.33
C ARG A 26 -31.55 48.89 20.43
N LEU A 27 -32.55 48.03 20.25
CA LEU A 27 -32.69 46.80 21.02
C LEU A 27 -31.33 46.08 20.98
N LYS A 28 -30.72 45.91 22.15
CA LYS A 28 -29.50 45.09 22.30
C LYS A 28 -29.87 43.63 22.06
N GLY A 29 -29.99 43.24 20.79
CA GLY A 29 -29.99 41.84 20.40
C GLY A 29 -28.78 41.16 21.02
N GLY A 30 -29.01 40.07 21.76
CA GLY A 30 -27.94 39.34 22.44
C GLY A 30 -26.90 38.89 21.41
N ARG A 31 -25.63 39.21 21.67
CA ARG A 31 -24.51 38.89 20.77
C ARG A 31 -24.50 37.39 20.50
N LEU A 32 -24.69 36.99 19.25
CA LEU A 32 -24.87 35.59 18.90
C LEU A 32 -23.54 34.84 19.03
N ASP A 33 -23.44 33.79 19.86
CA ASP A 33 -22.18 33.05 20.03
C ASP A 33 -21.92 32.11 18.82
N PRO A 34 -20.91 32.38 17.97
CA PRO A 34 -20.62 31.53 16.82
C PRO A 34 -19.97 30.19 17.22
N LYS A 35 -19.49 30.02 18.45
CA LYS A 35 -18.81 28.78 18.88
C LYS A 35 -19.71 27.55 18.77
N VAL A 36 -21.01 27.70 19.01
CA VAL A 36 -21.99 26.59 18.90
C VAL A 36 -22.01 26.04 17.48
N LEU A 37 -22.01 26.93 16.47
CA LEU A 37 -21.92 26.56 15.07
C LEU A 37 -20.58 25.86 14.77
N TYR A 38 -19.45 26.45 15.20
CA TYR A 38 -18.11 25.91 14.90
C TYR A 38 -17.90 24.52 15.53
N GLN A 39 -18.34 24.32 16.76
CA GLN A 39 -18.30 23.02 17.44
C GLN A 39 -19.17 21.98 16.74
N ARG A 40 -20.36 22.36 16.27
CA ARG A 40 -21.26 21.46 15.51
C ARG A 40 -20.70 21.09 14.15
N MET A 41 -20.13 22.04 13.41
CA MET A 41 -19.43 21.79 12.14
C MET A 41 -18.25 20.81 12.33
N ALA A 42 -17.41 21.05 13.34
CA ALA A 42 -16.25 20.21 13.64
C ALA A 42 -16.66 18.80 14.10
N LYS A 43 -17.65 18.69 15.00
CA LYS A 43 -18.19 17.39 15.43
C LYS A 43 -18.75 16.61 14.24
N ARG A 44 -19.59 17.25 13.42
CA ARG A 44 -20.16 16.62 12.22
C ARG A 44 -19.06 16.10 11.28
N ALA A 45 -18.05 16.90 11.00
CA ALA A 45 -16.97 16.50 10.10
C ALA A 45 -16.17 15.29 10.67
N ALA A 46 -15.96 15.24 11.98
CA ALA A 46 -15.38 14.07 12.64
C ALA A 46 -16.31 12.84 12.53
N ASP A 47 -17.60 12.99 12.83
CA ASP A 47 -18.60 11.92 12.74
C ASP A 47 -18.68 11.36 11.31
N VAL A 48 -18.71 12.21 10.28
CA VAL A 48 -18.73 11.82 8.86
C VAL A 48 -17.44 11.11 8.43
N LEU A 49 -16.28 11.53 8.93
CA LEU A 49 -14.98 10.92 8.61
C LEU A 49 -14.65 9.67 9.45
N ASN A 50 -15.34 9.42 10.56
CA ASN A 50 -15.15 8.25 11.42
C ASN A 50 -16.21 7.15 11.19
N SER A 51 -17.44 7.51 10.84
CA SER A 51 -18.56 6.57 10.62
C SER A 51 -18.51 5.80 9.29
N ARG A 52 -17.52 6.08 8.44
CA ARG A 52 -17.38 5.51 7.10
C ARG A 52 -15.97 5.00 6.87
N PRO A 53 -15.77 4.00 5.98
CA PRO A 53 -14.45 3.60 5.51
C PRO A 53 -13.59 4.79 5.04
N THR A 54 -12.29 4.55 4.85
CA THR A 54 -11.33 5.57 4.41
C THR A 54 -11.52 5.98 2.94
N ALA A 55 -12.67 6.57 2.63
CA ALA A 55 -13.01 7.17 1.34
C ALA A 55 -12.24 8.48 1.08
N PRO A 56 -11.91 8.81 -0.17
CA PRO A 56 -11.32 10.10 -0.52
C PRO A 56 -12.23 11.27 -0.17
N ILE A 57 -11.62 12.41 0.18
CA ILE A 57 -12.29 13.69 0.40
C ILE A 57 -12.19 14.51 -0.88
N PHE A 58 -13.27 15.19 -1.26
CA PHE A 58 -13.34 16.00 -2.47
C PHE A 58 -13.83 17.41 -2.18
N HIS A 59 -13.49 18.35 -3.06
CA HIS A 59 -14.24 19.59 -3.21
C HIS A 59 -15.45 19.36 -4.12
N VAL A 60 -16.55 20.10 -3.91
CA VAL A 60 -17.59 20.25 -4.94
C VAL A 60 -16.99 20.95 -6.16
N ASN A 61 -17.41 20.57 -7.36
CA ASN A 61 -17.14 21.36 -8.56
C ASN A 61 -17.96 22.65 -8.53
N MET A 62 -17.28 23.77 -8.31
CA MET A 62 -17.85 25.12 -8.28
C MET A 62 -17.47 25.93 -9.53
N ASP A 63 -16.87 25.33 -10.55
CA ASP A 63 -16.28 26.04 -11.70
C ASP A 63 -17.34 26.79 -12.53
N ASN A 64 -18.60 26.33 -12.49
CA ASN A 64 -19.76 26.99 -13.11
C ASN A 64 -20.46 28.02 -12.18
N SER A 65 -19.92 28.29 -10.99
CA SER A 65 -20.52 29.18 -9.98
C SER A 65 -19.62 30.35 -9.63
N THR A 66 -20.13 31.57 -9.80
CA THR A 66 -19.50 32.79 -9.30
C THR A 66 -19.66 32.97 -7.78
N ILE A 67 -20.48 32.14 -7.13
CA ILE A 67 -20.86 32.27 -5.72
C ILE A 67 -19.90 31.50 -4.82
N LYS A 68 -19.16 32.23 -3.99
CA LYS A 68 -18.31 31.67 -2.92
C LYS A 68 -19.17 31.19 -1.74
N ILE A 69 -18.73 30.13 -1.04
CA ILE A 69 -19.48 29.57 0.10
C ILE A 69 -19.67 30.58 1.22
N ASN A 70 -18.66 31.41 1.53
CA ASN A 70 -18.83 32.47 2.54
C ASN A 70 -19.95 33.45 2.14
N THR A 71 -20.07 33.75 0.85
CA THR A 71 -21.06 34.68 0.29
C THR A 71 -22.47 34.09 0.35
N ALA A 72 -22.64 32.81 0.01
CA ALA A 72 -23.91 32.10 0.16
C ALA A 72 -24.36 32.04 1.64
N PHE A 73 -23.43 31.77 2.55
CA PHE A 73 -23.70 31.77 4.00
C PHE A 73 -24.07 33.17 4.53
N GLU A 74 -23.32 34.21 4.14
CA GLU A 74 -23.52 35.58 4.63
C GLU A 74 -24.85 36.18 4.17
N TYR A 75 -25.21 36.06 2.88
CA TYR A 75 -26.46 36.66 2.37
C TYR A 75 -27.71 35.99 2.95
N ALA A 76 -27.63 34.71 3.31
CA ALA A 76 -28.71 33.97 3.95
C ALA A 76 -28.84 34.23 5.48
N LEU A 77 -27.93 34.98 6.09
CA LEU A 77 -28.13 35.50 7.46
C LEU A 77 -29.10 36.69 7.45
N PRO A 78 -29.90 36.86 8.52
CA PRO A 78 -30.67 38.09 8.76
C PRO A 78 -29.75 39.33 8.72
N PRO A 79 -30.16 40.44 8.07
CA PRO A 79 -29.33 41.63 7.86
C PRO A 79 -28.60 42.14 9.11
N GLU A 80 -29.29 42.12 10.26
CA GLU A 80 -28.82 42.55 11.57
C GLU A 80 -27.61 41.75 12.08
N HIS A 81 -27.48 40.48 11.70
CA HIS A 81 -26.36 39.61 12.13
C HIS A 81 -25.21 39.53 11.12
N ARG A 82 -25.40 39.95 9.85
CA ARG A 82 -24.37 39.79 8.79
C ARG A 82 -23.01 40.37 9.19
N GLN A 83 -23.00 41.55 9.81
CA GLN A 83 -21.77 42.22 10.24
C GLN A 83 -20.98 41.41 11.29
N GLU A 84 -21.66 40.66 12.16
CA GLU A 84 -21.02 39.81 13.19
C GLU A 84 -20.28 38.61 12.57
N PHE A 85 -20.70 38.17 11.38
CA PHE A 85 -20.15 37.00 10.68
C PHE A 85 -19.15 37.35 9.54
N ARG A 86 -18.87 38.63 9.31
CA ARG A 86 -17.87 39.14 8.35
C ARG A 86 -16.40 38.96 8.80
N CYS A 87 -16.09 37.82 9.43
CA CYS A 87 -14.72 37.51 9.81
C CYS A 87 -13.91 36.96 8.63
N ASN A 88 -12.87 37.68 8.20
CA ASN A 88 -11.96 37.24 7.12
C ASN A 88 -11.35 35.84 7.36
N THR A 89 -11.04 35.48 8.62
CA THR A 89 -10.48 34.15 8.95
C THR A 89 -11.51 33.04 8.71
N CYS A 90 -12.77 33.24 9.12
CA CYS A 90 -13.86 32.28 8.88
C CYS A 90 -14.28 32.25 7.39
N ALA A 91 -14.25 33.39 6.70
CA ALA A 91 -14.48 33.45 5.25
C ALA A 91 -13.40 32.67 4.47
N GLN A 92 -12.13 32.79 4.87
CA GLN A 92 -11.03 31.97 4.32
C GLN A 92 -11.24 30.47 4.57
N PHE A 93 -11.70 30.08 5.77
CA PHE A 93 -12.06 28.68 6.05
C PHE A 93 -13.20 28.20 5.13
N MET A 94 -14.31 28.93 5.08
CA MET A 94 -15.48 28.56 4.26
C MET A 94 -15.14 28.44 2.77
N ASN A 95 -14.30 29.33 2.24
CA ASN A 95 -13.95 29.32 0.81
C ASN A 95 -12.87 28.30 0.43
N ARG A 96 -12.09 27.80 1.40
CA ARG A 96 -11.01 26.83 1.15
C ARG A 96 -11.37 25.41 1.54
N TYR A 97 -12.27 25.24 2.50
CA TYR A 97 -12.64 23.96 3.10
C TYR A 97 -14.15 23.76 3.26
N GLY A 98 -14.96 24.82 3.16
CA GLY A 98 -16.42 24.70 3.30
C GLY A 98 -17.06 23.87 2.20
N ASP A 99 -16.41 23.71 1.05
CA ASP A 99 -16.84 22.89 -0.10
C ASP A 99 -16.42 21.41 0.04
N LEU A 100 -15.78 21.02 1.14
CA LEU A 100 -15.34 19.64 1.32
C LEU A 100 -16.53 18.69 1.56
N CYS A 101 -16.54 17.61 0.79
CA CYS A 101 -17.50 16.54 0.86
C CYS A 101 -16.83 15.17 0.71
N ILE A 102 -17.63 14.13 0.94
CA ILE A 102 -17.36 12.77 0.48
C ILE A 102 -18.54 12.32 -0.40
N VAL A 103 -18.35 11.25 -1.17
CA VAL A 103 -19.44 10.63 -1.92
C VAL A 103 -20.11 9.55 -1.05
N ASP A 104 -21.44 9.52 -1.05
CA ASP A 104 -22.25 8.39 -0.59
C ASP A 104 -22.16 7.26 -1.63
N ASP A 105 -21.48 6.18 -1.28
CA ASP A 105 -21.21 5.07 -2.20
C ASP A 105 -22.46 4.27 -2.58
N SER A 106 -23.52 4.34 -1.76
CA SER A 106 -24.82 3.71 -2.04
C SER A 106 -25.69 4.50 -3.04
N LYS A 107 -25.42 5.81 -3.23
CA LYS A 107 -26.34 6.74 -3.92
C LYS A 107 -25.68 7.68 -4.93
N GLY A 108 -24.35 7.79 -4.97
CA GLY A 108 -23.61 8.77 -5.77
C GLY A 108 -23.89 10.24 -5.38
N LYS A 109 -24.44 10.48 -4.17
CA LYS A 109 -24.73 11.83 -3.66
C LYS A 109 -23.50 12.41 -2.96
N LEU A 110 -23.31 13.72 -3.06
CA LEU A 110 -22.33 14.42 -2.23
C LEU A 110 -22.85 14.54 -0.80
N VAL A 111 -21.98 14.32 0.18
CA VAL A 111 -22.26 14.47 1.61
C VAL A 111 -21.32 15.55 2.16
N PRO A 112 -21.83 16.75 2.50
CA PRO A 112 -20.99 17.82 3.02
C PRO A 112 -20.37 17.42 4.36
N LEU A 113 -19.08 17.70 4.56
CA LEU A 113 -18.39 17.43 5.83
C LEU A 113 -18.95 18.30 6.96
N PHE A 114 -19.01 19.63 6.74
CA PHE A 114 -19.31 20.59 7.79
C PHE A 114 -20.79 20.94 7.94
N TRP A 115 -21.61 20.69 6.91
CA TRP A 115 -22.96 21.24 6.80
C TRP A 115 -24.05 20.15 6.82
N SER A 116 -25.08 20.38 7.62
CA SER A 116 -26.35 19.64 7.57
C SER A 116 -27.45 20.43 8.26
N GLU A 117 -28.70 20.19 7.85
CA GLU A 117 -29.91 20.75 8.46
C GLU A 117 -30.19 20.13 9.86
N ASP A 118 -29.33 20.47 10.83
CA ASP A 118 -29.47 20.10 12.23
C ASP A 118 -30.51 21.02 12.91
N LYS A 119 -31.69 20.48 13.20
CA LYS A 119 -32.78 21.21 13.86
C LYS A 119 -32.41 21.72 15.27
N SER A 120 -31.40 21.15 15.92
CA SER A 120 -30.93 21.60 17.24
C SER A 120 -30.01 22.82 17.20
N LEU A 121 -29.65 23.32 16.01
CA LEU A 121 -28.98 24.62 15.85
C LEU A 121 -29.96 25.80 16.05
N PRO A 122 -29.46 26.94 16.60
CA PRO A 122 -30.21 28.19 16.67
C PRO A 122 -30.84 28.56 15.32
N VAL A 123 -32.09 29.06 15.36
CA VAL A 123 -32.93 29.31 14.18
C VAL A 123 -32.22 30.16 13.12
N VAL A 124 -31.51 31.20 13.56
CA VAL A 124 -30.68 32.12 12.75
C VAL A 124 -29.66 31.43 11.84
N PHE A 125 -29.13 30.26 12.21
CA PHE A 125 -28.17 29.51 11.39
C PHE A 125 -28.82 28.56 10.38
N ARG A 126 -30.12 28.28 10.50
CA ARG A 126 -30.79 27.26 9.66
C ARG A 126 -30.84 27.66 8.19
N ALA A 127 -31.21 28.92 7.90
CA ALA A 127 -31.25 29.43 6.52
C ALA A 127 -29.85 29.50 5.86
N PRO A 128 -28.79 30.05 6.52
CA PRO A 128 -27.42 29.97 6.02
C PRO A 128 -26.93 28.55 5.71
N ILE A 129 -27.22 27.59 6.60
CA ILE A 129 -26.76 26.22 6.41
C ILE A 129 -27.53 25.55 5.27
N SER A 130 -28.86 25.73 5.17
CA SER A 130 -29.64 25.22 4.04
C SER A 130 -29.16 25.81 2.72
N ALA A 131 -28.86 27.12 2.66
CA ALA A 131 -28.30 27.78 1.49
C ALA A 131 -26.95 27.18 1.06
N VAL A 132 -26.06 26.86 2.00
CA VAL A 132 -24.79 26.18 1.70
C VAL A 132 -25.01 24.70 1.33
N CYS A 133 -25.92 23.98 2.00
CA CYS A 133 -26.24 22.59 1.67
C CYS A 133 -26.76 22.44 0.22
N LYS A 134 -27.58 23.38 -0.26
CA LYS A 134 -28.07 23.41 -1.65
C LYS A 134 -26.96 23.48 -2.71
N LEU A 135 -25.77 24.00 -2.39
CA LEU A 135 -24.62 23.99 -3.31
C LEU A 135 -24.08 22.57 -3.57
N PHE A 136 -24.38 21.60 -2.71
CA PHE A 136 -24.02 20.19 -2.89
C PHE A 136 -25.13 19.38 -3.58
N GLU A 137 -26.36 19.92 -3.65
CA GLU A 137 -27.51 19.27 -4.28
C GLU A 137 -27.41 19.40 -5.80
N GLY A 138 -27.28 18.27 -6.50
CA GLY A 138 -27.05 18.27 -7.95
C GLY A 138 -25.61 18.64 -8.37
N GLY A 139 -24.75 19.00 -7.42
CA GLY A 139 -23.33 19.26 -7.65
C GLY A 139 -22.52 18.01 -8.01
N THR A 140 -21.50 18.20 -8.85
CA THR A 140 -20.53 17.16 -9.22
C THR A 140 -19.28 17.22 -8.34
N VAL A 141 -18.57 16.09 -8.22
CA VAL A 141 -17.22 16.04 -7.62
C VAL A 141 -16.25 16.88 -8.46
N GLY A 142 -15.52 17.78 -7.80
CA GLY A 142 -14.39 18.52 -8.37
C GLY A 142 -13.06 17.82 -8.08
N ARG A 143 -12.07 18.58 -7.59
CA ARG A 143 -10.74 18.03 -7.25
C ARG A 143 -10.74 17.28 -5.91
N GLU A 144 -9.88 16.27 -5.79
CA GLU A 144 -9.60 15.56 -4.53
C GLU A 144 -8.79 16.42 -3.54
N PHE A 145 -9.17 16.39 -2.26
CA PHE A 145 -8.41 16.98 -1.15
C PHE A 145 -7.38 15.97 -0.61
N ARG A 146 -6.19 15.94 -1.23
CA ARG A 146 -5.08 15.06 -0.81
C ARG A 146 -4.36 15.59 0.44
N ILE A 147 -4.35 14.78 1.50
CA ILE A 147 -3.58 15.03 2.74
C ILE A 147 -2.12 14.62 2.49
N THR A 148 -1.27 15.57 2.13
CA THR A 148 0.15 15.29 1.78
C THR A 148 1.16 15.52 2.91
N SER A 149 0.70 15.98 4.07
CA SER A 149 1.48 16.08 5.32
C SER A 149 0.53 16.24 6.51
N ASP A 150 1.00 15.98 7.74
CA ASP A 150 0.19 16.22 8.95
C ASP A 150 -0.23 17.69 9.08
N ARG A 151 0.60 18.63 8.61
CA ARG A 151 0.23 20.05 8.54
C ARG A 151 -1.02 20.32 7.70
N ARG A 152 -1.39 19.44 6.75
CA ARG A 152 -2.63 19.54 5.97
C ARG A 152 -3.86 18.90 6.63
N ARG A 153 -3.72 18.25 7.78
CA ARG A 153 -4.86 17.77 8.59
C ARG A 153 -5.54 18.93 9.33
N TYR A 154 -4.76 19.92 9.77
CA TYR A 154 -5.25 21.14 10.40
C TYR A 154 -5.85 22.10 9.36
N LEU A 155 -7.16 22.30 9.43
CA LEU A 155 -7.92 23.22 8.59
C LEU A 155 -8.32 24.44 9.44
N GLY A 156 -8.02 25.66 8.96
CA GLY A 156 -8.38 26.90 9.66
C GLY A 156 -7.50 27.22 10.88
N PHE A 157 -8.04 28.03 11.81
CA PHE A 157 -7.32 28.52 12.98
C PHE A 157 -8.23 28.51 14.22
N LYS A 158 -7.91 27.69 15.25
CA LYS A 158 -8.77 27.57 16.45
C LYS A 158 -8.89 28.89 17.22
N LYS A 159 -7.82 29.69 17.24
CA LYS A 159 -7.77 31.08 17.71
C LYS A 159 -6.86 31.90 16.79
N LYS A 160 -7.16 33.19 16.62
CA LYS A 160 -6.30 34.17 15.95
C LYS A 160 -6.66 35.55 16.51
N GLY A 161 -5.70 36.19 17.18
CA GLY A 161 -6.01 37.16 18.23
C GLY A 161 -6.84 36.51 19.35
N ASP A 162 -7.64 37.29 20.05
CA ASP A 162 -8.49 36.80 21.16
C ASP A 162 -9.75 36.06 20.70
N PHE A 163 -10.03 36.07 19.40
CA PHE A 163 -11.21 35.46 18.81
C PHE A 163 -10.97 33.99 18.45
N GLY A 164 -11.97 33.14 18.74
CA GLY A 164 -12.04 31.78 18.21
C GLY A 164 -12.67 31.79 16.82
N HIS A 165 -12.13 30.99 15.89
CA HIS A 165 -12.59 30.93 14.50
C HIS A 165 -12.92 29.48 14.10
N MET A 166 -13.44 29.31 12.88
CA MET A 166 -13.64 27.99 12.29
C MET A 166 -12.30 27.26 12.16
N ALA A 167 -12.25 26.05 12.73
CA ALA A 167 -11.13 25.13 12.61
C ALA A 167 -11.58 23.68 12.73
N PHE A 168 -10.86 22.78 12.08
CA PHE A 168 -11.07 21.34 12.15
C PHE A 168 -9.72 20.62 12.02
N ASP A 169 -9.55 19.52 12.74
CA ASP A 169 -8.42 18.61 12.57
C ASP A 169 -8.93 17.30 11.99
N ILE A 170 -8.41 16.91 10.82
CA ILE A 170 -8.84 15.70 10.14
C ILE A 170 -8.38 14.48 10.95
N PRO A 171 -9.29 13.55 11.33
CA PRO A 171 -8.96 12.37 12.13
C PRO A 171 -7.73 11.59 11.62
N SER A 172 -6.88 11.15 12.56
CA SER A 172 -5.58 10.54 12.26
C SER A 172 -5.67 9.20 11.51
N ASN A 173 -6.84 8.56 11.48
CA ASN A 173 -7.16 7.39 10.66
C ASN A 173 -7.15 7.70 9.14
N ARG A 174 -7.21 8.98 8.73
CA ARG A 174 -7.08 9.40 7.33
C ARG A 174 -5.61 9.51 6.97
N GLY A 175 -5.08 8.46 6.32
CA GLY A 175 -3.66 8.32 6.00
C GLY A 175 -3.07 9.49 5.20
N VAL A 176 -1.80 9.80 5.47
CA VAL A 176 -1.04 10.84 4.75
C VAL A 176 -0.43 10.22 3.49
N ILE A 177 -0.68 10.82 2.32
CA ILE A 177 -0.07 10.42 1.05
C ILE A 177 1.28 11.12 0.92
N ALA A 178 2.37 10.36 0.84
CA ALA A 178 3.72 10.93 0.67
C ALA A 178 3.76 11.86 -0.57
N PRO A 179 4.35 13.08 -0.48
CA PRO A 179 4.33 14.06 -1.58
C PRO A 179 4.84 13.53 -2.93
N ALA A 180 5.90 12.69 -2.93
CA ALA A 180 6.40 12.05 -4.13
C ALA A 180 5.37 11.10 -4.78
N VAL A 181 4.68 10.29 -3.96
CA VAL A 181 3.57 9.43 -4.43
C VAL A 181 2.44 10.28 -4.99
N ALA A 182 2.04 11.33 -4.27
CA ALA A 182 0.97 12.23 -4.70
C ALA A 182 1.25 12.94 -6.04
N ARG A 183 2.54 13.17 -6.39
CA ARG A 183 2.97 13.66 -7.71
C ARG A 183 2.86 12.60 -8.82
N THR A 184 3.09 11.33 -8.50
CA THR A 184 2.96 10.21 -9.47
C THR A 184 1.51 9.75 -9.69
N MET A 185 0.58 10.11 -8.80
CA MET A 185 -0.84 9.79 -8.94
C MET A 185 -1.52 10.74 -9.94
N PRO A 186 -2.17 10.22 -11.01
CA PRO A 186 -2.89 11.06 -11.97
C PRO A 186 -3.93 11.97 -11.28
N PRO A 187 -4.25 13.13 -11.88
CA PRO A 187 -5.40 13.94 -11.52
C PRO A 187 -6.70 13.11 -11.43
N THR A 188 -7.57 13.51 -10.52
CA THR A 188 -8.85 12.82 -10.23
C THR A 188 -9.73 12.63 -11.48
N ASN A 189 -9.75 13.61 -12.39
CA ASN A 189 -10.50 13.53 -13.65
C ASN A 189 -9.92 12.49 -14.61
N GLU A 190 -8.59 12.40 -14.75
CA GLU A 190 -7.93 11.39 -15.58
C GLU A 190 -8.21 9.97 -15.05
N GLN A 191 -8.18 9.79 -13.73
CA GLN A 191 -8.53 8.50 -13.10
C GLN A 191 -9.99 8.12 -13.40
N ARG A 192 -10.94 9.06 -13.28
CA ARG A 192 -12.34 8.85 -13.64
C ARG A 192 -12.51 8.47 -15.12
N GLU A 193 -11.83 9.17 -16.03
CA GLU A 193 -11.88 8.87 -17.47
C GLU A 193 -11.26 7.52 -17.84
N MET A 194 -10.17 7.13 -17.16
CA MET A 194 -9.63 5.78 -17.29
C MET A 194 -10.64 4.72 -16.87
N LEU A 195 -11.30 4.91 -15.71
CA LEU A 195 -12.34 4.00 -15.24
C LEU A 195 -13.53 3.95 -16.20
N GLN A 196 -13.99 5.10 -16.68
CA GLN A 196 -15.08 5.18 -17.67
C GLN A 196 -14.76 4.34 -18.91
N ARG A 197 -13.58 4.55 -19.53
CA ARG A 197 -13.14 3.77 -20.70
C ARG A 197 -13.03 2.28 -20.39
N ILE A 198 -12.55 1.89 -19.20
CA ILE A 198 -12.50 0.47 -18.77
C ILE A 198 -13.91 -0.15 -18.70
N LEU A 199 -14.91 0.61 -18.21
CA LEU A 199 -16.30 0.15 -18.09
C LEU A 199 -17.02 0.10 -19.45
N GLU A 200 -16.69 1.02 -20.37
CA GLU A 200 -17.16 1.02 -21.75
C GLU A 200 -16.53 -0.13 -22.57
N ASP A 201 -15.23 -0.40 -22.36
CA ASP A 201 -14.51 -1.45 -23.07
C ASP A 201 -14.86 -2.87 -22.60
N TYR A 202 -15.10 -3.09 -21.30
CA TYR A 202 -15.19 -4.44 -20.73
C TYR A 202 -16.45 -4.67 -19.88
N ASN A 203 -17.37 -5.48 -20.41
CA ASN A 203 -18.57 -5.91 -19.70
C ASN A 203 -18.26 -6.90 -18.56
N LEU A 204 -19.25 -7.11 -17.67
CA LEU A 204 -19.14 -8.00 -16.51
C LEU A 204 -18.76 -9.44 -16.86
N GLU A 205 -19.17 -9.95 -18.02
CA GLU A 205 -18.84 -11.33 -18.43
C GLU A 205 -17.36 -11.46 -18.80
N THR A 206 -16.82 -10.50 -19.55
CA THR A 206 -15.39 -10.41 -19.93
C THR A 206 -14.52 -10.33 -18.67
N VAL A 207 -14.90 -9.44 -17.75
CA VAL A 207 -14.22 -9.26 -16.47
C VAL A 207 -14.30 -10.53 -15.62
N ARG A 208 -15.46 -11.20 -15.55
CA ARG A 208 -15.63 -12.47 -14.83
C ARG A 208 -14.78 -13.60 -15.42
N LYS A 209 -14.78 -13.79 -16.75
CA LYS A 209 -13.96 -14.81 -17.43
C LYS A 209 -12.47 -14.60 -17.15
N THR A 210 -12.00 -13.36 -17.28
CA THR A 210 -10.61 -12.98 -17.01
C THR A 210 -10.25 -13.15 -15.53
N ALA A 211 -11.14 -12.79 -14.62
CA ALA A 211 -10.96 -13.00 -13.18
C ALA A 211 -10.81 -14.48 -12.85
N SER A 212 -11.70 -15.34 -13.36
CA SER A 212 -11.61 -16.81 -13.22
C SER A 212 -10.25 -17.34 -13.66
N MET A 213 -9.80 -17.04 -14.90
CA MET A 213 -8.51 -17.52 -15.41
C MET A 213 -7.32 -17.16 -14.52
N LEU A 214 -7.31 -15.95 -13.96
CA LEU A 214 -6.21 -15.46 -13.13
C LEU A 214 -6.32 -15.93 -11.66
N GLN A 215 -7.53 -16.00 -11.10
CA GLN A 215 -7.77 -16.45 -9.72
C GLN A 215 -7.56 -17.95 -9.57
N GLU A 216 -7.99 -18.75 -10.56
CA GLU A 216 -7.79 -20.20 -10.66
C GLU A 216 -6.34 -20.61 -11.00
N ASN A 217 -5.41 -19.65 -11.15
CA ASN A 217 -4.01 -19.87 -11.54
C ASN A 217 -3.81 -20.59 -12.88
N ARG A 218 -4.77 -20.48 -13.81
CA ARG A 218 -4.68 -21.13 -15.12
C ARG A 218 -3.57 -20.53 -16.00
N LEU A 219 -3.23 -19.27 -15.74
CA LEU A 219 -2.12 -18.55 -16.38
C LEU A 219 -0.94 -18.38 -15.40
N PRO A 220 0.32 -18.53 -15.84
CA PRO A 220 1.50 -18.30 -15.00
C PRO A 220 1.63 -16.83 -14.60
N TYR A 221 2.39 -16.53 -13.53
CA TYR A 221 2.69 -15.16 -13.09
C TYR A 221 1.47 -14.26 -12.76
N ALA A 222 0.28 -14.84 -12.59
CA ALA A 222 -0.98 -14.12 -12.41
C ALA A 222 -1.10 -13.24 -11.14
N ASP A 223 -0.29 -13.52 -10.09
CA ASP A 223 -0.40 -12.88 -8.76
C ASP A 223 -0.44 -11.34 -8.82
N ALA A 224 0.40 -10.72 -9.66
CA ALA A 224 0.50 -9.27 -9.77
C ALA A 224 -0.79 -8.60 -10.28
N HIS A 225 -1.65 -9.37 -10.96
CA HIS A 225 -2.84 -8.90 -11.69
C HIS A 225 -4.16 -9.28 -11.00
N LYS A 226 -4.17 -10.35 -10.19
CA LYS A 226 -5.35 -10.80 -9.41
C LYS A 226 -6.02 -9.66 -8.63
N GLY A 227 -5.22 -8.79 -8.01
CA GLY A 227 -5.74 -7.66 -7.22
C GLY A 227 -6.51 -6.63 -8.06
N ALA A 228 -6.07 -6.36 -9.29
CA ALA A 228 -6.72 -5.38 -10.18
C ALA A 228 -8.00 -5.96 -10.81
N ILE A 229 -7.95 -7.20 -11.30
CA ILE A 229 -9.13 -7.84 -11.91
C ILE A 229 -10.21 -8.17 -10.88
N GLY A 230 -9.81 -8.62 -9.67
CA GLY A 230 -10.74 -8.85 -8.56
C GLY A 230 -11.43 -7.58 -8.08
N TRP A 231 -10.67 -6.46 -8.01
CA TRP A 231 -11.24 -5.14 -7.71
C TRP A 231 -12.27 -4.72 -8.77
N LEU A 232 -11.96 -4.86 -10.07
CA LEU A 232 -12.90 -4.47 -11.13
C LEU A 232 -14.17 -5.33 -11.11
N LEU A 233 -14.02 -6.65 -10.91
CA LEU A 233 -15.15 -7.56 -10.79
C LEU A 233 -16.07 -7.19 -9.62
N GLU A 234 -15.50 -6.89 -8.45
CA GLU A 234 -16.26 -6.50 -7.27
C GLU A 234 -16.93 -5.13 -7.45
N VAL A 235 -16.25 -4.17 -8.05
CA VAL A 235 -16.81 -2.85 -8.41
C VAL A 235 -18.00 -2.98 -9.36
N GLN A 236 -17.91 -3.81 -10.41
CA GLN A 236 -19.03 -4.03 -11.33
C GLN A 236 -20.20 -4.77 -10.66
N LYS A 237 -19.93 -5.76 -9.79
CA LYS A 237 -20.97 -6.47 -9.03
C LYS A 237 -21.70 -5.56 -8.04
N SER A 238 -20.98 -4.87 -7.17
CA SER A 238 -21.55 -4.09 -6.06
C SER A 238 -22.12 -2.74 -6.50
N ARG A 239 -21.58 -2.12 -7.55
CA ARG A 239 -21.87 -0.73 -7.93
C ARG A 239 -22.26 -0.54 -9.40
N GLY A 240 -22.37 -1.61 -10.19
CA GLY A 240 -22.59 -1.53 -11.65
C GLY A 240 -23.76 -0.64 -12.08
N VAL A 241 -24.90 -0.75 -11.41
CA VAL A 241 -26.08 0.10 -11.67
C VAL A 241 -25.73 1.59 -11.53
N LEU A 242 -25.01 1.98 -10.48
CA LEU A 242 -24.62 3.38 -10.24
C LEU A 242 -23.56 3.86 -11.25
N LEU A 243 -22.72 2.95 -11.74
CA LEU A 243 -21.56 3.27 -12.59
C LEU A 243 -21.91 3.45 -14.07
N TYR A 244 -22.90 2.73 -14.60
CA TYR A 244 -23.20 2.73 -16.03
C TYR A 244 -24.70 2.60 -16.41
N SER A 245 -25.65 2.53 -15.47
CA SER A 245 -27.07 2.50 -15.84
C SER A 245 -27.55 3.85 -16.39
N PRO A 246 -28.31 3.90 -17.50
CA PRO A 246 -28.91 5.12 -18.02
C PRO A 246 -30.00 5.71 -17.10
N THR A 247 -30.52 4.93 -16.14
CA THR A 247 -31.50 5.41 -15.15
C THR A 247 -30.88 6.28 -14.05
N VAL A 248 -29.56 6.32 -13.94
CA VAL A 248 -28.82 7.09 -12.93
C VAL A 248 -28.37 8.41 -13.53
N SER A 249 -28.82 9.52 -12.94
CA SER A 249 -28.52 10.87 -13.42
C SER A 249 -27.01 11.12 -13.53
N ASP A 250 -26.60 11.84 -14.58
CA ASP A 250 -25.20 12.06 -14.96
C ASP A 250 -24.34 12.58 -13.79
N THR A 251 -24.87 13.51 -12.99
CA THR A 251 -24.24 13.98 -11.74
C THR A 251 -23.87 12.82 -10.80
N LYS A 252 -24.80 11.91 -10.51
CA LYS A 252 -24.57 10.79 -9.58
C LYS A 252 -23.57 9.79 -10.17
N ARG A 253 -23.68 9.53 -11.47
CA ARG A 253 -22.78 8.65 -12.23
C ARG A 253 -21.35 9.20 -12.25
N HIS A 254 -21.17 10.49 -12.51
CA HIS A 254 -19.90 11.21 -12.38
C HIS A 254 -19.33 11.08 -10.96
N ASN A 255 -20.15 11.35 -9.93
CA ASN A 255 -19.72 11.32 -8.53
C ASN A 255 -19.24 9.93 -8.11
N ILE A 256 -20.00 8.87 -8.41
CA ILE A 256 -19.65 7.50 -8.03
C ILE A 256 -18.47 6.96 -8.85
N GLN A 257 -18.39 7.23 -10.15
CA GLN A 257 -17.21 6.88 -10.97
C GLN A 257 -15.95 7.56 -10.42
N THR A 258 -16.04 8.85 -10.07
CA THR A 258 -14.91 9.60 -9.50
C THR A 258 -14.49 9.06 -8.14
N HIS A 259 -15.45 8.76 -7.26
CA HIS A 259 -15.18 8.13 -5.97
C HIS A 259 -14.53 6.76 -6.11
N VAL A 260 -15.04 5.90 -6.99
CA VAL A 260 -14.48 4.56 -7.23
C VAL A 260 -13.08 4.65 -7.82
N ALA A 261 -12.86 5.52 -8.82
CA ALA A 261 -11.56 5.72 -9.44
C ALA A 261 -10.50 6.21 -8.44
N ALA A 262 -10.83 7.21 -7.62
CA ALA A 262 -9.92 7.75 -6.59
C ALA A 262 -9.73 6.79 -5.39
N SER A 263 -10.64 5.84 -5.19
CA SER A 263 -10.50 4.77 -4.18
C SER A 263 -9.72 3.55 -4.69
N ALA A 264 -9.36 3.52 -5.97
CA ALA A 264 -8.56 2.43 -6.55
C ALA A 264 -7.11 2.51 -6.03
N PHE A 265 -6.50 1.36 -5.75
CA PHE A 265 -5.09 1.33 -5.34
C PHE A 265 -4.16 1.81 -6.46
N ILE A 266 -2.98 2.34 -6.08
CA ILE A 266 -2.03 2.96 -7.01
C ILE A 266 -1.65 1.98 -8.14
N GLY A 267 -1.92 2.37 -9.38
CA GLY A 267 -1.64 1.59 -10.57
C GLY A 267 -2.74 0.59 -10.98
N CYS A 268 -3.83 0.43 -10.23
CA CYS A 268 -4.95 -0.46 -10.57
C CYS A 268 -5.52 -0.15 -11.97
N LEU A 269 -5.95 1.10 -12.17
CA LEU A 269 -6.54 1.55 -13.44
C LEU A 269 -5.54 1.46 -14.60
N ASN A 270 -4.24 1.69 -14.38
CA ASN A 270 -3.21 1.54 -15.41
C ASN A 270 -3.09 0.08 -15.89
N GLN A 271 -3.13 -0.89 -14.97
CA GLN A 271 -3.11 -2.31 -15.36
C GLN A 271 -4.30 -2.69 -16.24
N LEU A 272 -5.49 -2.20 -15.86
CA LEU A 272 -6.76 -2.46 -16.54
C LEU A 272 -6.90 -1.71 -17.88
N ARG A 273 -6.27 -0.53 -18.02
CA ARG A 273 -6.40 0.33 -19.22
C ARG A 273 -5.33 0.09 -20.29
N SER A 274 -4.10 -0.26 -19.90
CA SER A 274 -2.96 -0.28 -20.84
C SER A 274 -1.83 -1.27 -20.48
N GLY A 275 -2.01 -2.10 -19.47
CA GLY A 275 -1.03 -3.14 -19.08
C GLY A 275 -1.27 -4.51 -19.73
N ALA A 276 -0.46 -5.50 -19.34
CA ALA A 276 -0.64 -6.90 -19.75
C ALA A 276 -2.06 -7.44 -19.44
N LEU A 277 -2.66 -6.99 -18.33
CA LEU A 277 -4.04 -7.31 -17.96
C LEU A 277 -5.08 -6.71 -18.93
N SER A 278 -4.85 -5.51 -19.46
CA SER A 278 -5.70 -4.91 -20.50
C SER A 278 -5.64 -5.72 -21.80
N LYS A 279 -4.46 -6.21 -22.20
CA LYS A 279 -4.31 -7.10 -23.36
C LYS A 279 -4.99 -8.46 -23.16
N LEU A 280 -4.95 -9.02 -21.96
CA LEU A 280 -5.73 -10.22 -21.64
C LEU A 280 -7.25 -9.96 -21.70
N LEU A 281 -7.72 -8.83 -21.17
CA LEU A 281 -9.13 -8.42 -21.25
C LEU A 281 -9.61 -8.20 -22.69
N GLU A 282 -8.75 -7.62 -23.54
CA GLU A 282 -9.00 -7.41 -24.97
C GLU A 282 -9.11 -8.75 -25.71
N GLY A 283 -8.16 -9.67 -25.54
CA GLY A 283 -8.25 -11.00 -26.16
C GLY A 283 -9.45 -11.83 -25.68
N VAL A 284 -9.84 -11.72 -24.40
CA VAL A 284 -11.06 -12.37 -23.88
C VAL A 284 -12.33 -11.72 -24.44
N LYS A 285 -12.35 -10.40 -24.67
CA LYS A 285 -13.45 -9.67 -25.33
C LYS A 285 -13.60 -10.07 -26.79
N GLU A 286 -12.48 -10.27 -27.50
CA GLU A 286 -12.42 -10.73 -28.89
C GLU A 286 -12.77 -12.22 -29.06
N GLY A 287 -12.87 -12.98 -27.96
CA GLY A 287 -13.18 -14.41 -28.00
C GLY A 287 -12.00 -15.29 -28.41
N GLN A 288 -10.75 -14.81 -28.24
CA GLN A 288 -9.55 -15.60 -28.51
C GLN A 288 -9.51 -16.88 -27.65
N ASP A 289 -8.97 -17.96 -28.20
CA ASP A 289 -8.87 -19.23 -27.48
C ASP A 289 -7.80 -19.18 -26.36
N PHE A 290 -7.94 -20.09 -25.38
CA PHE A 290 -7.08 -20.11 -24.20
C PHE A 290 -5.59 -20.34 -24.51
N LYS A 291 -5.25 -21.08 -25.57
CA LYS A 291 -3.86 -21.37 -25.95
C LYS A 291 -3.17 -20.11 -26.50
N GLU A 292 -3.87 -19.32 -27.29
CA GLU A 292 -3.36 -18.03 -27.77
C GLU A 292 -3.25 -17.01 -26.63
N LEU A 293 -4.26 -16.95 -25.75
CA LEU A 293 -4.21 -16.10 -24.55
C LEU A 293 -3.01 -16.45 -23.64
N ASP A 294 -2.76 -17.74 -23.38
CA ASP A 294 -1.60 -18.20 -22.59
C ASP A 294 -0.26 -17.86 -23.28
N ARG A 295 -0.18 -18.01 -24.60
CA ARG A 295 1.01 -17.64 -25.39
C ARG A 295 1.33 -16.16 -25.28
N GLN A 296 0.35 -15.27 -25.51
CA GLN A 296 0.52 -13.83 -25.39
C GLN A 296 0.85 -13.42 -23.95
N TRP A 297 0.15 -14.00 -22.98
CA TRP A 297 0.34 -13.72 -21.56
C TRP A 297 1.75 -14.05 -21.08
N ARG A 298 2.31 -15.19 -21.48
CA ARG A 298 3.69 -15.58 -21.14
C ARG A 298 4.73 -14.59 -21.64
N VAL A 299 4.54 -14.03 -22.83
CA VAL A 299 5.44 -13.01 -23.40
C VAL A 299 5.32 -11.68 -22.64
N LEU A 300 4.09 -11.24 -22.36
CA LEU A 300 3.82 -9.97 -21.67
C LEU A 300 4.24 -9.99 -20.18
N CYS A 301 4.14 -11.15 -19.53
CA CYS A 301 4.41 -11.34 -18.11
C CYS A 301 5.73 -12.08 -17.81
N ASP A 302 6.63 -12.25 -18.79
CA ASP A 302 7.96 -12.83 -18.55
C ASP A 302 8.71 -12.01 -17.48
N PRO A 303 9.17 -12.61 -16.36
CA PRO A 303 9.94 -11.91 -15.31
C PRO A 303 11.21 -11.18 -15.78
N LYS A 304 11.73 -11.51 -16.97
CA LYS A 304 12.86 -10.82 -17.62
C LYS A 304 12.45 -9.51 -18.30
N ILE A 305 11.18 -9.37 -18.68
CA ILE A 305 10.65 -8.23 -19.46
C ILE A 305 9.71 -7.38 -18.60
N TYR A 306 8.80 -8.00 -17.85
CA TYR A 306 7.71 -7.33 -17.15
C TYR A 306 8.22 -6.34 -16.08
N LEU A 307 7.91 -5.06 -16.28
CA LEU A 307 8.39 -3.92 -15.49
C LEU A 307 9.93 -3.73 -15.47
N ARG A 308 10.68 -4.43 -16.33
CA ARG A 308 12.14 -4.36 -16.43
C ARG A 308 12.56 -3.34 -17.52
N PRO A 309 13.44 -2.37 -17.23
CA PRO A 309 14.00 -1.46 -18.23
C PRO A 309 14.81 -2.24 -19.28
N GLN A 310 14.42 -2.13 -20.55
CA GLN A 310 15.10 -2.83 -21.66
C GLN A 310 16.31 -2.07 -22.22
N LYS A 311 16.57 -0.84 -21.76
CA LYS A 311 17.68 0.01 -22.19
C LYS A 311 18.29 0.71 -20.96
N PRO A 312 19.61 0.99 -20.96
CA PRO A 312 20.25 1.80 -19.93
C PRO A 312 19.60 3.18 -19.75
N PRO A 313 19.68 3.80 -18.56
CA PRO A 313 19.17 5.14 -18.32
C PRO A 313 19.90 6.19 -19.16
N LYS A 314 19.16 7.17 -19.70
CA LYS A 314 19.74 8.38 -20.29
C LYS A 314 20.20 9.35 -19.19
N ALA A 315 21.11 10.27 -19.48
CA ALA A 315 21.58 11.28 -18.53
C ALA A 315 20.44 12.02 -17.80
N GLY A 316 19.39 12.47 -18.52
CA GLY A 316 18.21 13.10 -17.89
C GLY A 316 17.46 12.19 -16.92
N ASN A 317 17.46 10.86 -17.11
CA ASN A 317 16.87 9.91 -16.16
C ASN A 317 17.69 9.81 -14.86
N ILE A 318 18.99 10.11 -14.92
CA ILE A 318 19.88 10.16 -13.76
C ILE A 318 19.57 11.43 -12.96
N THR A 319 19.52 12.60 -13.61
CA THR A 319 19.16 13.88 -12.95
C THR A 319 17.77 13.84 -12.29
N VAL A 320 16.78 13.21 -12.94
CA VAL A 320 15.44 13.00 -12.33
C VAL A 320 15.51 12.05 -11.12
N ALA A 321 16.40 11.05 -11.15
CA ALA A 321 16.61 10.15 -10.02
C ALA A 321 17.31 10.85 -8.84
N GLU A 322 18.35 11.63 -9.09
CA GLU A 322 19.06 12.41 -8.08
C GLU A 322 18.12 13.36 -7.35
N LYS A 323 17.34 14.15 -8.10
CA LYS A 323 16.33 15.05 -7.51
C LYS A 323 15.26 14.31 -6.70
N LEU A 324 14.75 13.18 -7.20
CA LEU A 324 13.78 12.37 -6.45
C LEU A 324 14.37 11.81 -5.16
N PHE A 325 15.65 11.39 -5.20
CA PHE A 325 16.35 10.89 -4.02
C PHE A 325 16.57 11.99 -2.99
N GLU A 326 17.00 13.19 -3.41
CA GLU A 326 17.11 14.37 -2.56
C GLU A 326 15.76 14.73 -1.91
N GLU A 327 14.68 14.78 -2.69
CA GLU A 327 13.32 15.07 -2.20
C GLU A 327 12.80 14.03 -1.18
N LEU A 328 13.28 12.78 -1.24
CA LEU A 328 12.99 11.71 -0.27
C LEU A 328 14.05 11.65 0.85
N GLY A 329 15.11 12.46 0.76
CA GLY A 329 16.32 12.41 1.59
C GLY A 329 17.03 11.06 1.56
N LEU A 330 16.93 10.32 0.46
CA LEU A 330 17.58 9.03 0.27
C LEU A 330 19.07 9.20 -0.01
N THR A 331 19.86 8.31 0.57
CA THR A 331 21.31 8.28 0.49
C THR A 331 21.78 7.02 -0.22
N LYS A 332 23.08 6.99 -0.59
CA LYS A 332 23.73 5.78 -1.11
C LYS A 332 23.61 4.59 -0.14
N GLY A 333 23.64 4.86 1.17
CA GLY A 333 23.53 3.84 2.22
C GLY A 333 22.16 3.17 2.27
N ASP A 334 21.08 3.89 1.94
CA ASP A 334 19.72 3.31 1.88
C ASP A 334 19.59 2.25 0.78
N MET A 335 20.35 2.40 -0.32
CA MET A 335 20.37 1.47 -1.44
C MET A 335 21.26 0.25 -1.20
N ALA A 336 22.18 0.30 -0.25
CA ALA A 336 23.12 -0.79 0.03
C ALA A 336 22.41 -2.01 0.65
N ARG A 337 22.96 -3.20 0.43
CA ARG A 337 22.32 -4.47 0.83
C ARG A 337 23.33 -5.42 1.48
N LYS A 338 22.83 -6.20 2.43
CA LYS A 338 23.54 -7.29 3.09
C LYS A 338 22.69 -8.57 3.08
N TYR A 339 23.31 -9.74 3.16
CA TYR A 339 22.59 -10.97 3.47
C TYR A 339 22.15 -10.98 4.94
N LEU A 340 21.08 -11.72 5.27
CA LEU A 340 20.61 -11.90 6.64
C LEU A 340 21.28 -13.10 7.31
N ALA A 341 21.51 -12.98 8.61
CA ALA A 341 21.78 -14.09 9.52
C ALA A 341 20.48 -14.61 10.17
N ARG A 342 20.52 -15.79 10.80
CA ARG A 342 19.35 -16.38 11.52
C ARG A 342 18.85 -15.50 12.67
N SER A 343 19.71 -14.64 13.22
CA SER A 343 19.36 -13.66 14.25
C SER A 343 18.52 -12.48 13.73
N ASP A 344 18.57 -12.19 12.43
CA ASP A 344 17.88 -11.05 11.81
C ASP A 344 16.39 -11.33 11.52
N ILE A 345 15.94 -12.59 11.68
CA ILE A 345 14.55 -13.00 11.45
C ILE A 345 13.74 -12.91 12.76
N PRO A 346 12.60 -12.19 12.79
CA PRO A 346 11.76 -12.09 13.99
C PRO A 346 11.26 -13.46 14.48
N LYS A 347 11.19 -13.68 15.80
CA LYS A 347 10.83 -15.00 16.37
C LYS A 347 9.40 -15.40 16.00
N GLU A 348 8.51 -14.43 15.93
CA GLU A 348 7.09 -14.55 15.65
C GLU A 348 6.77 -15.04 14.23
N VAL A 349 7.66 -14.87 13.25
CA VAL A 349 7.39 -15.32 11.86
C VAL A 349 7.69 -16.81 11.65
N TYR A 350 8.48 -17.45 12.52
CA TYR A 350 8.81 -18.87 12.41
C TYR A 350 7.59 -19.78 12.58
N MET A 351 7.41 -20.71 11.65
CA MET A 351 6.40 -21.77 11.65
C MET A 351 7.04 -23.12 12.01
N PHE A 352 8.29 -23.30 11.60
CA PHE A 352 9.22 -24.33 12.09
C PHE A 352 10.61 -23.70 12.22
N ARG A 353 11.40 -24.16 13.20
CA ARG A 353 12.81 -23.83 13.35
C ARG A 353 13.50 -25.02 14.00
N ASP A 354 14.47 -25.58 13.30
CA ASP A 354 15.35 -26.59 13.88
C ASP A 354 16.23 -25.91 14.95
N THR A 355 16.13 -26.40 16.19
CA THR A 355 16.88 -25.89 17.34
C THR A 355 18.18 -26.66 17.61
N GLN A 356 18.40 -27.78 16.93
CA GLN A 356 19.58 -28.64 17.08
C GLN A 356 20.69 -28.27 16.09
N LEU A 357 20.37 -27.56 14.99
CA LEU A 357 21.33 -27.03 14.02
C LEU A 357 22.18 -25.88 14.58
N ASN A 358 23.19 -26.28 15.37
CA ASN A 358 24.38 -25.55 15.81
C ASN A 358 24.23 -24.02 15.94
N VAL A 359 23.84 -23.58 17.13
CA VAL A 359 24.25 -22.28 17.65
C VAL A 359 25.77 -22.30 17.82
N LYS A 360 26.52 -21.80 16.83
CA LYS A 360 27.93 -21.45 17.03
C LYS A 360 27.95 -20.29 18.04
N ALA A 361 28.33 -20.58 19.28
CA ALA A 361 28.52 -19.57 20.30
C ALA A 361 29.47 -18.46 19.80
N PRO A 362 29.31 -17.21 20.26
CA PRO A 362 30.20 -16.13 19.85
C PRO A 362 31.66 -16.54 20.10
N LYS A 363 32.55 -16.29 19.13
CA LYS A 363 33.99 -16.50 19.31
C LYS A 363 34.46 -15.63 20.49
N GLN A 364 34.68 -16.26 21.65
CA GLN A 364 35.48 -15.65 22.68
C GLN A 364 36.90 -15.49 22.14
N GLU A 365 37.52 -14.36 22.50
CA GLU A 365 38.86 -14.00 22.08
C GLU A 365 39.87 -15.08 22.49
N THR A 366 40.80 -15.37 21.59
CA THR A 366 41.85 -16.35 21.80
C THR A 366 42.79 -15.91 22.91
N LYS A 367 42.57 -16.40 24.13
CA LYS A 367 43.66 -16.52 25.11
C LYS A 367 44.61 -17.59 24.61
N GLU A 368 45.81 -17.17 24.24
CA GLU A 368 46.92 -18.08 23.94
C GLU A 368 47.13 -19.01 25.13
N LYS A 369 47.19 -20.32 24.86
CA LYS A 369 47.61 -21.33 25.83
C LYS A 369 48.89 -21.98 25.33
N GLY A 370 50.01 -21.47 25.81
CA GLY A 370 51.29 -22.16 25.71
C GLY A 370 51.20 -23.50 26.43
N GLY A 371 51.54 -24.57 25.71
CA GLY A 371 51.59 -25.94 26.23
C GLY A 371 52.53 -26.76 25.36
N ILE A 372 53.39 -27.56 25.99
CA ILE A 372 54.58 -28.15 25.34
C ILE A 372 54.28 -29.20 24.25
N PHE A 373 52.99 -29.52 24.04
CA PHE A 373 52.47 -30.44 23.02
C PHE A 373 51.62 -29.77 21.94
N ALA A 374 51.67 -28.43 21.80
CA ALA A 374 50.86 -27.67 20.84
C ALA A 374 51.03 -28.09 19.35
N ASN A 375 52.12 -28.78 19.02
CA ASN A 375 52.42 -29.29 17.67
C ASN A 375 52.20 -30.81 17.51
N VAL A 376 51.60 -31.50 18.48
CA VAL A 376 51.24 -32.92 18.35
C VAL A 376 49.91 -33.05 17.60
N VAL A 377 49.98 -33.41 16.32
CA VAL A 377 48.80 -33.65 15.48
C VAL A 377 48.06 -34.91 15.95
N PRO A 378 46.80 -34.83 16.43
CA PRO A 378 46.02 -36.01 16.79
C PRO A 378 45.66 -36.83 15.55
N ARG A 379 45.60 -38.15 15.71
CA ARG A 379 45.19 -39.09 14.66
C ARG A 379 43.84 -38.66 14.09
N SER A 380 43.75 -38.55 12.77
CA SER A 380 42.61 -37.98 12.04
C SER A 380 41.27 -38.59 12.46
N VAL A 381 40.37 -37.77 12.99
CA VAL A 381 38.93 -38.06 12.99
C VAL A 381 38.49 -38.21 11.52
N PRO A 382 37.68 -39.22 11.15
CA PRO A 382 37.33 -39.45 9.76
C PRO A 382 36.66 -38.22 9.12
N LYS A 383 37.17 -37.79 7.97
CA LYS A 383 36.45 -36.85 7.10
C LYS A 383 35.10 -37.46 6.72
N PHE A 384 34.04 -36.67 6.79
CA PHE A 384 32.70 -37.08 6.38
C PHE A 384 32.69 -37.41 4.88
N ASN A 385 32.81 -38.70 4.55
CA ASN A 385 32.65 -39.21 3.20
C ASN A 385 31.15 -39.48 2.96
N PRO A 386 30.48 -38.80 2.01
CA PRO A 386 29.07 -39.06 1.70
C PRO A 386 28.94 -40.32 0.81
N LYS A 387 29.33 -41.49 1.35
CA LYS A 387 29.12 -42.81 0.75
C LYS A 387 28.82 -43.88 1.81
N ALA A 388 27.63 -43.78 2.37
CA ALA A 388 26.91 -44.91 2.96
C ALA A 388 25.41 -44.61 2.88
N HIS A 389 24.74 -45.09 1.83
CA HIS A 389 23.28 -45.25 1.90
C HIS A 389 23.01 -46.40 2.86
N GLY A 390 22.73 -46.06 4.12
CA GLY A 390 22.14 -47.00 5.06
C GLY A 390 20.77 -47.43 4.55
N ASN A 391 20.59 -48.74 4.45
CA ASN A 391 19.43 -49.50 4.02
C ASN A 391 18.09 -48.75 4.02
N SER A 392 17.35 -48.90 2.92
CA SER A 392 15.91 -48.70 2.90
C SER A 392 15.23 -49.68 3.86
N ALA A 393 14.99 -49.23 5.09
CA ALA A 393 13.78 -49.64 5.78
C ALA A 393 12.59 -49.28 4.87
N GLU A 394 11.59 -50.16 4.78
CA GLU A 394 10.33 -49.86 4.11
C GLU A 394 9.66 -48.70 4.84
N MET A 395 9.88 -47.48 4.35
CA MET A 395 9.10 -46.32 4.77
C MET A 395 7.72 -46.43 4.12
N ASP A 396 6.68 -46.23 4.91
CA ASP A 396 5.31 -46.16 4.41
C ASP A 396 5.20 -45.21 3.20
N PRO A 397 4.31 -45.49 2.23
CA PRO A 397 4.09 -44.59 1.11
C PRO A 397 3.72 -43.19 1.61
N PRO A 398 4.19 -42.12 0.93
CA PRO A 398 4.07 -40.76 1.45
C PRO A 398 2.61 -40.37 1.63
N LYS A 399 2.29 -39.83 2.82
CA LYS A 399 0.95 -39.35 3.13
C LYS A 399 0.68 -38.04 2.39
N SER A 400 -0.20 -38.08 1.40
CA SER A 400 -0.67 -36.88 0.70
C SER A 400 -1.39 -35.95 1.68
N ILE A 401 -1.01 -34.67 1.67
CA ILE A 401 -1.51 -33.64 2.57
C ILE A 401 -1.53 -32.27 1.86
N SER A 402 -2.27 -31.29 2.37
CA SER A 402 -2.10 -29.89 1.93
C SER A 402 -0.98 -29.21 2.71
N PHE A 403 -0.33 -28.20 2.13
CA PHE A 403 0.71 -27.43 2.83
C PHE A 403 0.16 -26.77 4.10
N SER A 404 -1.08 -26.26 4.05
CA SER A 404 -1.85 -25.76 5.19
C SER A 404 -1.89 -26.78 6.33
N ASN A 405 -2.32 -28.02 6.04
CA ASN A 405 -2.40 -29.05 7.06
C ASN A 405 -1.01 -29.53 7.53
N PHE A 406 -0.02 -29.64 6.63
CA PHE A 406 1.37 -29.97 7.00
C PHE A 406 1.94 -28.95 8.00
N VAL A 407 1.75 -27.66 7.72
CA VAL A 407 2.16 -26.57 8.62
C VAL A 407 1.41 -26.60 9.94
N HIS A 408 0.09 -26.77 9.92
CA HIS A 408 -0.75 -26.64 11.11
C HIS A 408 -0.67 -27.87 12.02
N THR A 409 -0.44 -29.06 11.47
CA THR A 409 -0.55 -30.33 12.21
C THR A 409 0.76 -31.10 12.37
N ILE A 410 1.71 -30.97 11.42
CA ILE A 410 2.95 -31.78 11.42
C ILE A 410 4.15 -30.96 11.92
N LEU A 411 4.36 -29.74 11.39
CA LEU A 411 5.47 -28.89 11.80
C LEU A 411 5.55 -28.56 13.31
N PRO A 412 4.44 -28.40 14.08
CA PRO A 412 4.53 -28.11 15.51
C PRO A 412 5.06 -29.28 16.35
N THR A 413 4.96 -30.52 15.84
CA THR A 413 5.47 -31.74 16.49
C THR A 413 6.77 -32.25 15.84
N ALA A 414 7.28 -31.54 14.83
CA ALA A 414 8.49 -31.92 14.12
C ALA A 414 9.74 -31.55 14.92
N LYS A 415 10.64 -32.51 15.10
CA LYS A 415 11.98 -32.29 15.66
C LYS A 415 12.99 -31.97 14.58
N GLU A 416 12.94 -32.72 13.48
CA GLU A 416 13.75 -32.51 12.27
C GLU A 416 12.84 -32.54 11.04
N VAL A 417 13.18 -31.77 10.02
CA VAL A 417 12.48 -31.79 8.73
C VAL A 417 13.52 -31.83 7.62
N GLU A 418 13.35 -32.73 6.67
CA GLU A 418 14.10 -32.79 5.42
C GLU A 418 13.15 -32.62 4.23
N VAL A 419 13.62 -32.03 3.15
CA VAL A 419 12.85 -31.87 1.91
C VAL A 419 13.62 -32.45 0.73
N GLN A 420 12.90 -33.09 -0.20
CA GLN A 420 13.49 -33.63 -1.42
C GLN A 420 13.60 -32.53 -2.49
N LEU A 421 14.80 -32.37 -3.05
CA LEU A 421 15.13 -31.39 -4.10
C LEU A 421 15.40 -32.06 -5.45
N GLU A 422 14.96 -31.41 -6.53
CA GLU A 422 15.37 -31.74 -7.91
C GLU A 422 16.85 -31.36 -8.16
N GLU A 423 17.43 -31.82 -9.28
CA GLU A 423 18.77 -31.38 -9.73
C GLU A 423 18.83 -29.85 -9.96
N LYS A 424 17.69 -29.25 -10.34
CA LYS A 424 17.55 -27.83 -10.67
C LYS A 424 16.31 -27.23 -10.02
N GLU A 425 16.51 -26.24 -9.16
CA GLU A 425 15.45 -25.62 -8.36
C GLU A 425 15.37 -24.11 -8.56
N TYR A 426 14.19 -23.53 -8.31
CA TYR A 426 14.08 -22.09 -8.06
C TYR A 426 14.50 -21.81 -6.61
N LEU A 427 15.77 -21.48 -6.43
CA LEU A 427 16.31 -21.06 -5.14
C LEU A 427 15.98 -19.59 -4.86
N TYR A 428 15.72 -19.29 -3.59
CA TYR A 428 15.40 -17.97 -3.07
C TYR A 428 16.38 -17.63 -1.94
N PHE A 429 16.87 -16.39 -1.91
CA PHE A 429 17.74 -15.86 -0.86
C PHE A 429 17.16 -14.58 -0.28
N LEU A 430 17.45 -14.30 1.00
CA LEU A 430 16.99 -13.09 1.68
C LEU A 430 18.13 -12.09 1.88
N ILE A 431 17.85 -10.83 1.52
CA ILE A 431 18.74 -9.68 1.74
C ILE A 431 18.00 -8.57 2.48
N SER A 432 18.73 -7.71 3.19
CA SER A 432 18.17 -6.57 3.93
C SER A 432 18.90 -5.28 3.58
N GLY A 433 18.26 -4.14 3.87
CA GLY A 433 18.95 -2.87 4.06
C GLY A 433 19.83 -2.88 5.33
N TYR A 434 20.60 -1.81 5.52
CA TYR A 434 21.34 -1.62 6.77
C TYR A 434 20.40 -1.11 7.88
N PRO A 435 20.75 -1.32 9.17
CA PRO A 435 20.04 -0.69 10.28
C PRO A 435 19.97 0.83 10.09
N GLY A 436 18.76 1.40 10.18
CA GLY A 436 18.52 2.83 9.94
C GLY A 436 18.29 3.21 8.46
N SER A 437 18.47 2.31 7.50
CA SER A 437 18.15 2.58 6.09
C SER A 437 16.66 2.84 5.87
N LYS A 438 16.36 3.70 4.91
CA LYS A 438 14.99 4.09 4.55
C LYS A 438 14.23 2.97 3.80
N PRO A 439 12.91 2.84 4.02
CA PRO A 439 12.07 1.84 3.36
C PRO A 439 11.88 2.00 1.84
N LEU A 440 12.37 1.02 1.05
CA LEU A 440 12.39 1.06 -0.43
C LEU A 440 11.39 0.13 -1.15
N MET A 441 11.12 -1.08 -0.64
CA MET A 441 10.11 -1.99 -1.23
C MET A 441 8.70 -1.69 -0.70
N GLN A 442 7.68 -2.19 -1.39
CA GLN A 442 6.26 -1.94 -1.07
C GLN A 442 5.85 -2.31 0.36
N TRP A 443 6.46 -3.36 0.92
CA TRP A 443 6.23 -3.83 2.30
C TRP A 443 7.29 -3.35 3.30
N HIS A 444 8.31 -2.60 2.88
CA HIS A 444 9.33 -2.14 3.83
C HIS A 444 8.72 -1.17 4.84
N THR A 445 9.00 -1.43 6.12
CA THR A 445 8.70 -0.57 7.27
C THR A 445 10.02 -0.12 7.93
N LYS A 446 9.95 0.58 9.05
CA LYS A 446 11.15 0.89 9.86
C LYS A 446 11.83 -0.38 10.37
N ASP A 447 11.04 -1.43 10.62
CA ASP A 447 11.45 -2.64 11.34
C ASP A 447 11.66 -3.83 10.38
N ASN A 448 11.01 -3.81 9.21
CA ASN A 448 11.19 -4.79 8.14
C ASN A 448 11.80 -4.13 6.89
N LEU A 449 13.08 -4.39 6.63
CA LEU A 449 13.81 -3.96 5.42
C LEU A 449 14.22 -5.15 4.53
N VAL A 450 13.58 -6.30 4.73
CA VAL A 450 13.99 -7.59 4.13
C VAL A 450 13.29 -7.80 2.80
N SER A 451 14.05 -8.19 1.78
CA SER A 451 13.54 -8.51 0.45
C SER A 451 14.14 -9.82 -0.09
N PRO A 452 13.34 -10.69 -0.72
CA PRO A 452 13.85 -11.89 -1.37
C PRO A 452 14.40 -11.59 -2.77
N PHE A 453 15.39 -12.37 -3.22
CA PHE A 453 15.73 -12.50 -4.63
C PHE A 453 15.71 -13.96 -5.07
N THR A 454 15.63 -14.18 -6.39
CA THR A 454 15.60 -15.50 -7.02
C THR A 454 16.12 -15.43 -8.45
N PHE A 455 16.32 -16.59 -9.07
CA PHE A 455 16.87 -16.74 -10.41
C PHE A 455 15.75 -16.77 -11.47
N THR A 456 16.04 -16.26 -12.67
CA THR A 456 15.04 -16.24 -13.78
C THR A 456 14.79 -17.61 -14.41
N THR A 457 15.60 -18.61 -14.08
CA THR A 457 15.49 -20.01 -14.49
C THR A 457 15.94 -20.90 -13.33
N PRO A 458 15.49 -22.16 -13.23
CA PRO A 458 15.97 -23.09 -12.22
C PRO A 458 17.49 -23.25 -12.28
N VAL A 459 18.14 -23.26 -11.12
CA VAL A 459 19.60 -23.37 -10.98
C VAL A 459 19.99 -24.71 -10.37
N SER A 460 21.15 -25.24 -10.76
CA SER A 460 21.61 -26.53 -10.23
C SER A 460 21.89 -26.43 -8.73
N THR A 461 21.27 -27.30 -7.94
CA THR A 461 21.35 -27.31 -6.47
C THR A 461 22.78 -27.47 -5.96
N SER A 462 23.57 -28.33 -6.61
CA SER A 462 25.00 -28.54 -6.32
C SER A 462 25.86 -27.27 -6.34
N LYS A 463 25.50 -26.27 -7.15
CA LYS A 463 26.24 -24.99 -7.21
C LYS A 463 26.06 -24.14 -5.95
N TYR A 464 25.04 -24.41 -5.15
CA TYR A 464 24.68 -23.66 -3.94
C TYR A 464 24.86 -24.49 -2.66
N ASN A 465 25.74 -25.51 -2.72
CA ASN A 465 26.04 -26.43 -1.61
C ASN A 465 24.83 -27.26 -1.13
N LEU A 466 23.96 -27.64 -2.06
CA LEU A 466 22.81 -28.52 -1.85
C LEU A 466 22.94 -29.79 -2.70
N TYR A 467 22.22 -30.85 -2.34
CA TYR A 467 22.28 -32.13 -3.04
C TYR A 467 20.95 -32.44 -3.74
N THR A 468 20.98 -33.23 -4.83
CA THR A 468 19.75 -33.84 -5.37
C THR A 468 19.26 -34.89 -4.37
N GLY A 469 17.97 -34.87 -4.03
CA GLY A 469 17.40 -35.71 -2.97
C GLY A 469 17.21 -34.96 -1.65
N TRP A 470 17.39 -35.66 -0.52
CA TRP A 470 17.06 -35.15 0.81
C TRP A 470 18.06 -34.09 1.31
N ASN A 471 17.55 -32.94 1.73
CA ASN A 471 18.31 -31.84 2.34
C ASN A 471 17.60 -31.38 3.63
N GLN A 472 18.38 -31.08 4.68
CA GLN A 472 17.84 -30.60 5.96
C GLN A 472 17.20 -29.22 5.81
N VAL A 473 16.01 -29.07 6.38
CA VAL A 473 15.30 -27.80 6.53
C VAL A 473 15.67 -27.19 7.87
N SER A 474 16.23 -25.99 7.86
CA SER A 474 16.59 -25.26 9.07
C SER A 474 15.44 -24.41 9.63
N ALA A 475 14.51 -23.97 8.78
CA ALA A 475 13.33 -23.21 9.16
C ALA A 475 12.24 -23.19 8.09
N VAL A 476 11.00 -22.92 8.51
CA VAL A 476 9.88 -22.58 7.62
C VAL A 476 9.22 -21.30 8.13
N PHE A 477 9.02 -20.31 7.25
CA PHE A 477 8.33 -19.05 7.60
C PHE A 477 7.73 -18.34 6.35
N PRO A 478 6.77 -17.40 6.52
CA PRO A 478 6.21 -16.61 5.42
C PRO A 478 7.25 -15.70 4.76
N PHE A 479 7.12 -15.40 3.48
CA PHE A 479 8.01 -14.44 2.81
C PHE A 479 7.94 -13.04 3.45
N PRO A 480 9.02 -12.22 3.36
CA PRO A 480 9.13 -10.93 4.05
C PRO A 480 7.98 -9.95 3.83
N HIS A 481 7.34 -10.03 2.67
CA HIS A 481 6.22 -9.15 2.34
C HIS A 481 4.95 -9.47 3.11
N LEU A 482 4.84 -10.61 3.80
CA LEU A 482 3.69 -11.02 4.62
C LEU A 482 3.87 -10.77 6.13
N TRP A 483 5.04 -10.34 6.57
CA TRP A 483 5.37 -10.24 8.01
C TRP A 483 4.56 -9.17 8.75
N ASP A 484 4.08 -8.13 8.08
CA ASP A 484 3.20 -7.12 8.68
C ASP A 484 1.71 -7.52 8.70
N ALA A 485 1.40 -8.74 8.24
CA ALA A 485 0.09 -9.40 8.38
C ALA A 485 0.12 -10.57 9.38
N MET A 486 1.06 -10.57 10.34
CA MET A 486 1.02 -11.50 11.48
C MET A 486 -0.13 -11.14 12.45
N PRO A 487 -0.84 -12.11 13.05
CA PRO A 487 -0.68 -13.55 12.88
C PRO A 487 -1.39 -14.14 11.63
N ALA A 488 -2.24 -13.37 10.93
CA ALA A 488 -3.11 -13.86 9.87
C ALA A 488 -2.41 -14.63 8.74
N ALA A 489 -1.18 -14.25 8.34
CA ALA A 489 -0.40 -15.03 7.35
C ALA A 489 0.34 -16.26 7.93
N LYS A 490 0.01 -16.68 9.16
CA LYS A 490 0.36 -17.98 9.78
C LYS A 490 -0.84 -18.73 10.35
N THR A 491 -2.03 -18.14 10.38
CA THR A 491 -3.26 -18.80 10.82
C THR A 491 -3.84 -19.59 9.65
N PHE A 492 -3.89 -20.92 9.78
CA PHE A 492 -4.39 -21.82 8.74
C PHE A 492 -5.77 -22.40 9.09
N PRO A 493 -6.68 -22.62 8.11
CA PRO A 493 -6.56 -22.25 6.69
C PRO A 493 -6.46 -20.72 6.52
N LEU A 494 -5.73 -20.25 5.51
CA LEU A 494 -5.55 -18.81 5.35
C LEU A 494 -6.87 -18.12 5.02
N LEU A 495 -7.04 -16.90 5.53
CA LEU A 495 -8.11 -16.02 5.11
C LEU A 495 -8.11 -15.85 3.57
N THR A 496 -9.26 -15.47 3.03
CA THR A 496 -9.40 -15.17 1.61
C THR A 496 -8.44 -14.05 1.23
N SER A 497 -7.92 -14.07 0.00
CA SER A 497 -6.84 -13.15 -0.41
C SER A 497 -7.21 -11.66 -0.34
N ASP A 498 -8.50 -11.36 -0.31
CA ASP A 498 -9.15 -10.04 -0.24
C ASP A 498 -9.51 -9.60 1.19
N ALA A 499 -9.26 -10.43 2.21
CA ALA A 499 -9.46 -10.09 3.62
C ALA A 499 -8.75 -8.77 4.02
N SER A 500 -9.32 -8.09 5.01
CA SER A 500 -8.91 -6.72 5.43
C SER A 500 -7.47 -6.64 5.92
N GLU A 501 -6.99 -7.74 6.48
CA GLU A 501 -5.66 -8.04 6.98
C GLU A 501 -4.62 -8.01 5.85
N PHE A 502 -5.04 -8.28 4.60
CA PHE A 502 -4.16 -8.39 3.45
C PHE A 502 -4.19 -7.14 2.56
N LYS A 503 -3.28 -6.21 2.85
CA LYS A 503 -2.88 -5.08 1.96
C LYS A 503 -2.61 -5.50 0.51
N HIS A 504 -2.67 -4.53 -0.42
CA HIS A 504 -2.53 -4.77 -1.86
C HIS A 504 -1.25 -5.54 -2.25
N TYR A 505 -0.10 -5.23 -1.64
CA TYR A 505 1.16 -5.90 -1.99
C TYR A 505 1.20 -7.38 -1.58
N HIS A 506 0.47 -7.79 -0.54
CA HIS A 506 0.31 -9.21 -0.18
C HIS A 506 -0.28 -10.01 -1.34
N ARG A 507 -1.39 -9.50 -1.90
CA ARG A 507 -2.07 -10.07 -3.07
C ARG A 507 -1.15 -10.08 -4.30
N LYS A 508 -0.50 -8.94 -4.58
CA LYS A 508 0.37 -8.74 -5.75
C LYS A 508 1.58 -9.69 -5.78
N HIS A 509 2.18 -9.98 -4.63
CA HIS A 509 3.35 -10.86 -4.51
C HIS A 509 2.98 -12.32 -4.19
N GLY A 510 1.70 -12.59 -3.90
CA GLY A 510 1.15 -13.91 -3.60
C GLY A 510 1.49 -14.41 -2.20
N PHE A 511 0.77 -15.44 -1.74
CA PHE A 511 1.05 -16.10 -0.47
C PHE A 511 2.18 -17.11 -0.67
N ARG A 512 3.35 -16.79 -0.11
CA ARG A 512 4.61 -17.51 -0.32
C ARG A 512 5.31 -17.77 1.00
N TYR A 513 5.88 -18.95 1.13
CA TYR A 513 6.55 -19.44 2.31
C TYR A 513 7.93 -19.96 1.90
N LEU A 514 8.94 -19.67 2.70
CA LEU A 514 10.31 -20.11 2.48
C LEU A 514 10.56 -21.35 3.32
N VAL A 515 10.97 -22.43 2.66
CA VAL A 515 11.55 -23.61 3.31
C VAL A 515 13.06 -23.41 3.25
N CYS A 516 13.64 -22.91 4.35
CA CYS A 516 15.06 -22.60 4.45
C CYS A 516 15.89 -23.87 4.55
N LEU A 517 16.90 -23.99 3.71
CA LEU A 517 17.78 -25.15 3.66
C LEU A 517 19.03 -24.91 4.51
N GLU A 518 19.46 -25.93 5.26
CA GLU A 518 20.74 -25.88 5.97
C GLU A 518 21.91 -25.93 4.97
N GLY A 519 23.01 -25.26 5.29
CA GLY A 519 24.25 -25.32 4.52
C GLY A 519 24.20 -24.66 3.13
N ILE A 520 23.09 -24.02 2.74
CA ILE A 520 23.01 -23.30 1.46
C ILE A 520 24.04 -22.17 1.38
N GLU A 521 24.71 -22.04 0.24
CA GLU A 521 25.73 -21.02 0.00
C GLU A 521 25.42 -20.23 -1.27
N GLU A 522 25.44 -18.89 -1.19
CA GLU A 522 25.37 -18.03 -2.37
C GLU A 522 26.77 -17.91 -3.00
N LYS A 523 26.89 -18.28 -4.28
CA LYS A 523 28.15 -18.32 -5.04
C LYS A 523 28.09 -17.55 -6.36
N THR A 524 27.11 -16.68 -6.54
CA THR A 524 26.94 -15.89 -7.76
C THR A 524 27.95 -14.76 -7.78
N LYS A 525 28.96 -14.85 -8.67
CA LYS A 525 30.04 -13.86 -8.81
C LYS A 525 29.60 -12.40 -8.93
N LYS A 526 28.35 -12.13 -9.34
CA LYS A 526 27.77 -10.77 -9.36
C LYS A 526 26.23 -10.82 -9.38
N ALA A 527 25.58 -11.01 -8.23
CA ALA A 527 24.12 -10.95 -8.10
C ALA A 527 23.54 -9.52 -8.25
N GLY A 528 24.39 -8.49 -8.12
CA GLY A 528 23.94 -7.10 -7.94
C GLY A 528 23.29 -6.90 -6.57
N LEU A 529 22.78 -5.70 -6.30
CA LEU A 529 21.99 -5.39 -5.09
C LEU A 529 20.55 -5.96 -5.11
N CYS A 530 20.17 -6.68 -6.16
CA CYS A 530 18.83 -7.26 -6.38
C CYS A 530 17.63 -6.31 -6.11
N LEU A 531 17.76 -5.02 -6.48
CA LEU A 531 16.74 -3.99 -6.26
C LEU A 531 15.68 -3.99 -7.37
N PHE A 532 14.78 -4.98 -7.38
CA PHE A 532 13.86 -5.18 -8.50
C PHE A 532 12.75 -4.10 -8.59
N PRO A 533 12.56 -3.45 -9.76
CA PRO A 533 11.48 -2.48 -10.01
C PRO A 533 10.05 -2.93 -9.75
N SER A 534 9.79 -4.23 -9.72
CA SER A 534 8.50 -4.84 -9.42
C SER A 534 8.17 -4.84 -7.91
N MET A 535 9.20 -4.79 -7.06
CA MET A 535 9.13 -4.79 -5.59
C MET A 535 9.22 -3.39 -4.99
N LEU A 536 9.94 -2.46 -5.64
CA LEU A 536 10.03 -1.06 -5.24
C LEU A 536 8.65 -0.39 -5.08
N LYS A 537 8.57 0.62 -4.22
CA LYS A 537 7.37 1.48 -4.09
C LYS A 537 7.10 2.32 -5.34
N SER A 538 5.87 2.82 -5.44
CA SER A 538 5.34 3.55 -6.60
C SER A 538 6.11 4.82 -6.96
N GLU A 539 6.61 5.56 -5.97
CA GLU A 539 7.39 6.78 -6.17
C GLU A 539 8.67 6.55 -6.99
N PHE A 540 9.23 5.34 -6.97
CA PHE A 540 10.42 4.98 -7.74
C PHE A 540 10.13 4.61 -9.20
N HIS A 541 8.86 4.51 -9.59
CA HIS A 541 8.48 4.09 -10.95
C HIS A 541 9.11 4.95 -12.08
N PRO A 542 9.23 6.29 -11.98
CA PRO A 542 9.84 7.11 -13.03
C PRO A 542 11.35 6.86 -13.21
N VAL A 543 12.03 6.28 -12.21
CA VAL A 543 13.50 6.20 -12.13
C VAL A 543 14.04 4.77 -12.10
N ARG A 544 13.16 3.78 -12.37
CA ARG A 544 13.49 2.35 -12.37
C ARG A 544 14.73 1.99 -13.21
N ALA A 545 14.91 2.64 -14.37
CA ALA A 545 16.08 2.44 -15.22
C ALA A 545 17.40 2.78 -14.50
N THR A 546 17.40 3.87 -13.74
CA THR A 546 18.57 4.32 -12.97
C THR A 546 18.82 3.41 -11.76
N ILE A 547 17.74 3.03 -11.03
CA ILE A 547 17.87 2.12 -9.88
C ILE A 547 18.32 0.72 -10.30
N GLU A 548 17.80 0.17 -11.40
CA GLU A 548 18.20 -1.17 -11.86
C GLU A 548 19.65 -1.18 -12.39
N ALA A 549 20.08 -0.12 -13.10
CA ALA A 549 21.48 0.03 -13.51
C ALA A 549 22.42 0.15 -12.29
N TYR A 550 22.07 0.96 -11.29
CA TYR A 550 22.79 1.05 -10.03
C TYR A 550 22.85 -0.31 -9.31
N SER A 551 21.72 -1.02 -9.27
CA SER A 551 21.61 -2.35 -8.67
C SER A 551 22.51 -3.38 -9.35
N GLY A 552 22.61 -3.38 -10.67
CA GLY A 552 23.49 -4.30 -11.42
C GLY A 552 24.97 -3.97 -11.27
N ALA A 553 25.31 -2.73 -10.92
CA ALA A 553 26.68 -2.30 -10.69
C ALA A 553 27.20 -2.67 -9.29
N GLY A 554 26.35 -2.59 -8.26
CA GLY A 554 26.69 -2.85 -6.86
C GLY A 554 26.83 -4.33 -6.48
N GLU A 555 27.10 -4.58 -5.19
CA GLU A 555 27.36 -5.89 -4.60
C GLU A 555 26.71 -5.97 -3.22
N ILE A 556 26.25 -7.16 -2.82
CA ILE A 556 25.62 -7.40 -1.51
C ILE A 556 26.72 -7.78 -0.51
N GLU A 557 26.74 -7.15 0.66
CA GLU A 557 27.65 -7.54 1.75
C GLU A 557 27.37 -8.98 2.20
N SER A 558 28.40 -9.81 2.15
CA SER A 558 28.40 -11.21 2.61
C SER A 558 27.91 -11.35 4.06
N PRO A 559 27.19 -12.43 4.41
CA PRO A 559 26.73 -12.64 5.77
C PRO A 559 27.90 -12.90 6.73
N ARG A 560 27.68 -12.61 8.02
CA ARG A 560 28.61 -13.00 9.10
C ARG A 560 28.51 -14.49 9.47
N GLU A 561 27.44 -15.14 9.05
CA GLU A 561 27.07 -16.53 9.36
C GLU A 561 26.65 -17.27 8.06
N ASN A 562 25.91 -18.37 8.18
CA ASN A 562 25.33 -19.08 7.03
C ASN A 562 24.33 -18.19 6.27
N TYR A 563 24.21 -18.40 4.96
CA TYR A 563 23.19 -17.72 4.15
C TYR A 563 21.78 -18.17 4.52
N LEU A 564 20.83 -17.24 4.47
CA LEU A 564 19.40 -17.56 4.52
C LEU A 564 18.83 -17.68 3.11
N GLY A 565 18.58 -18.92 2.70
CA GLY A 565 17.93 -19.24 1.44
C GLY A 565 17.31 -20.64 1.43
N GLY A 566 16.66 -20.99 0.33
CA GLY A 566 15.98 -22.26 0.16
C GLY A 566 14.97 -22.25 -0.98
N ILE A 567 13.90 -23.04 -0.88
CA ILE A 567 12.85 -23.14 -1.89
C ILE A 567 11.56 -22.44 -1.44
N SER A 568 10.77 -21.96 -2.40
CA SER A 568 9.45 -21.39 -2.14
C SER A 568 8.35 -22.45 -2.25
N VAL A 569 7.41 -22.42 -1.31
CA VAL A 569 6.04 -22.95 -1.45
C VAL A 569 5.09 -21.76 -1.69
N SER A 570 4.06 -21.93 -2.53
CA SER A 570 3.16 -20.82 -2.88
C SER A 570 1.74 -21.23 -3.27
N ARG A 571 0.74 -20.56 -2.68
CA ARG A 571 -0.71 -20.76 -2.94
C ARG A 571 -1.10 -20.62 -4.42
N SER A 572 -0.28 -19.97 -5.24
CA SER A 572 -0.52 -19.72 -6.66
C SER A 572 0.24 -20.63 -7.62
N SER A 573 1.13 -21.51 -7.13
CA SER A 573 2.00 -22.34 -7.98
C SER A 573 2.01 -23.79 -7.49
N SER A 574 1.39 -24.67 -8.28
CA SER A 574 1.41 -26.12 -8.05
C SER A 574 2.83 -26.69 -8.08
N LYS A 575 3.70 -26.24 -9.01
CA LYS A 575 5.12 -26.66 -9.03
C LYS A 575 5.87 -26.28 -7.75
N HIS A 576 5.57 -25.12 -7.15
CA HIS A 576 6.22 -24.71 -5.90
C HIS A 576 5.64 -25.44 -4.68
N THR A 577 4.36 -25.81 -4.75
CA THR A 577 3.63 -26.48 -3.66
C THR A 577 3.86 -27.98 -3.62
N LYS A 578 4.04 -28.63 -4.77
CA LYS A 578 4.26 -30.07 -4.82
C LYS A 578 5.65 -30.44 -4.30
N ARG A 579 5.75 -30.93 -3.07
CA ARG A 579 7.02 -31.20 -2.37
C ARG A 579 6.92 -32.45 -1.50
N LEU A 580 8.01 -33.22 -1.43
CA LEU A 580 8.14 -34.38 -0.55
C LEU A 580 8.97 -34.01 0.67
N TYR A 581 8.42 -34.26 1.86
CA TYR A 581 9.06 -34.03 3.15
C TYR A 581 9.25 -35.34 3.89
N ARG A 582 10.38 -35.45 4.60
CA ARG A 582 10.62 -36.46 5.62
C ARG A 582 10.70 -35.74 6.95
N VAL A 583 9.86 -36.12 7.89
CA VAL A 583 9.77 -35.49 9.21
C VAL A 583 10.17 -36.52 10.26
N THR A 584 11.12 -36.15 11.12
CA THR A 584 11.42 -36.87 12.36
C THR A 584 10.62 -36.20 13.48
N ASP A 585 9.80 -36.94 14.19
CA ASP A 585 9.08 -36.41 15.37
C ASP A 585 9.93 -36.46 16.66
N GLU A 586 9.34 -36.09 17.79
CA GLU A 586 10.03 -36.03 19.09
C GLU A 586 10.56 -37.40 19.55
N TYR A 587 9.91 -38.51 19.16
CA TYR A 587 10.29 -39.89 19.50
C TYR A 587 11.38 -40.45 18.57
N GLY A 588 11.61 -39.81 17.42
CA GLY A 588 12.58 -40.24 16.42
C GLY A 588 11.98 -41.00 15.23
N ASP A 589 10.65 -41.16 15.19
CA ASP A 589 9.98 -41.83 14.06
C ASP A 589 10.06 -40.95 12.81
N LYS A 590 10.41 -41.57 11.68
CA LYS A 590 10.51 -40.88 10.39
C LYS A 590 9.29 -41.16 9.52
N LYS A 591 8.52 -40.12 9.22
CA LYS A 591 7.27 -40.19 8.42
C LYS A 591 7.43 -39.38 7.12
N LEU A 592 6.89 -39.90 6.02
CA LEU A 592 6.91 -39.24 4.71
C LEU A 592 5.58 -38.52 4.42
N TYR A 593 5.67 -37.29 3.93
CA TYR A 593 4.53 -36.46 3.56
C TYR A 593 4.73 -35.86 2.18
N GLU A 594 3.72 -35.96 1.30
CA GLU A 594 3.71 -35.25 0.02
C GLU A 594 2.70 -34.09 0.11
N THR A 595 3.16 -32.85 0.06
CA THR A 595 2.23 -31.72 -0.11
C THR A 595 1.76 -31.71 -1.56
N VAL A 596 0.46 -31.90 -1.80
CA VAL A 596 -0.10 -31.98 -3.17
C VAL A 596 -0.83 -30.70 -3.60
N VAL A 597 -1.42 -30.00 -2.64
CA VAL A 597 -2.12 -28.72 -2.80
C VAL A 597 -1.74 -27.77 -1.66
N PHE A 598 -2.05 -26.47 -1.80
CA PHE A 598 -1.66 -25.49 -0.79
C PHE A 598 -2.62 -25.52 0.41
N GLU A 599 -3.92 -25.56 0.14
CA GLU A 599 -5.02 -25.70 1.09
C GLU A 599 -5.84 -26.94 0.74
#